data_AF-A0A1V6S3V1-F1
#
_entry.id   AF-A0A1V6S3V1-F1
#
_cell.length_a   1.000
_cell.length_b   1.000
_cell.length_c   1.000
_cell.angle_alpha   90.00
_cell.angle_beta   90.00
_cell.angle_gamma   90.00
#
_symmetry.space_group_name_H-M   'P 1'
#
loop_
_entity.id
_entity.type
_entity.pdbx_description
1 polymer ?
#
loop_
_entity_poly.entity_id
_entity_poly.type
_entity_poly.pdbx_seq_one_letter_code
_entity_poly.pdbx_strand_id
1 'polypeptide(L)'
;MYQRALLFSALAAAARAQQAGTLQAETHPSMTWQKCTAAGSCADQTGSVVIDSNWRWLHSVDGSTNCYTGNEWDATLCPDDETCATNCALEGADYAGTYGATTSGNALTLNFVTGANIGSRLFLMEDESTYQIFKLKNQEFTFDVDTSELPCGLNGALYFVSMDADGGLARFDGNKAGAKYGTGYCDSQCPRDLKFINGQANVDGWKPSDNDKNAGVGGHGACCPEMDIWEANSISTAFTPHPCDSTEQTMCEGDDCGGTYSSSRYAGTCDPDGCDFNSFRMGNETFFGPGMTVDTKSKMTVVTQFITADGTDSGALSEIKRIYLQDGKVIANSASEVAGVEGDSITTEFCSAQKEAFGDEDIFSQHGGLAAMGEGLDQGMVLVMSLWDDHYANMLWLDGEVYPTDADASDPGAARGTCATTSGKPDDVEANSGSAKVTYSNIKVGPIGSTYSS
;
A
#
# COMPACT_ATOMS: atom_id res chain seq x y z
N MET A 1 -50.02 24.12 44.29
CA MET A 1 -49.79 24.11 42.83
C MET A 1 -48.73 25.15 42.54
N TYR A 2 -47.48 24.76 42.28
CA TYR A 2 -46.52 25.45 41.40
C TYR A 2 -45.34 24.49 41.20
N GLN A 3 -45.44 23.67 40.15
CA GLN A 3 -44.34 22.86 39.63
C GLN A 3 -43.25 23.80 39.10
N ARG A 4 -42.02 23.68 39.61
CA ARG A 4 -40.83 24.24 38.97
C ARG A 4 -40.20 23.15 38.13
N ALA A 5 -40.47 23.17 36.84
CA ALA A 5 -39.72 22.38 35.86
C ALA A 5 -38.37 23.06 35.64
N LEU A 6 -37.29 22.34 35.95
CA LEU A 6 -35.93 22.66 35.50
C LEU A 6 -35.76 22.01 34.13
N LEU A 7 -35.83 22.80 33.06
CA LEU A 7 -35.32 22.40 31.75
C LEU A 7 -33.79 22.51 31.80
N PHE A 8 -33.11 21.36 31.86
CA PHE A 8 -31.71 21.26 31.47
C PHE A 8 -31.65 21.30 29.94
N SER A 9 -31.30 22.46 29.39
CA SER A 9 -30.86 22.58 28.00
C SER A 9 -29.46 22.00 27.88
N ALA A 10 -29.36 20.70 27.59
CA ALA A 10 -28.14 20.06 27.12
C ALA A 10 -27.92 20.47 25.66
N LEU A 11 -27.16 21.55 25.44
CA LEU A 11 -26.51 21.80 24.16
C LEU A 11 -25.38 20.77 24.04
N ALA A 12 -25.69 19.60 23.48
CA ALA A 12 -24.66 18.78 22.89
C ALA A 12 -24.08 19.59 21.72
N ALA A 13 -22.86 20.10 21.88
CA ALA A 13 -22.07 20.47 20.72
C ALA A 13 -21.89 19.18 19.92
N ALA A 14 -22.62 19.05 18.81
CA ALA A 14 -22.36 17.98 17.86
C ALA A 14 -20.91 18.17 17.38
N ALA A 15 -20.01 17.28 17.81
CA ALA A 15 -18.66 17.23 17.30
C ALA A 15 -18.76 17.07 15.77
N ARG A 16 -18.03 17.94 15.07
CA ARG A 16 -18.10 18.10 13.63
C ARG A 16 -17.01 17.24 12.98
N ALA A 17 -17.27 16.57 11.85
CA ALA A 17 -16.46 15.45 11.39
C ALA A 17 -16.59 15.20 9.87
N GLN A 18 -15.63 14.52 9.23
CA GLN A 18 -15.70 13.89 7.92
C GLN A 18 -16.89 12.92 7.85
N GLN A 19 -17.82 13.17 6.94
CA GLN A 19 -19.09 12.46 6.89
C GLN A 19 -19.11 11.28 5.91
N ALA A 20 -20.07 10.38 6.10
CA ALA A 20 -20.44 9.36 5.13
C ALA A 20 -21.55 9.90 4.21
N GLY A 21 -21.32 9.85 2.89
CA GLY A 21 -22.28 10.23 1.87
C GLY A 21 -23.49 9.28 1.84
N THR A 22 -24.54 9.72 1.16
CA THR A 22 -25.82 8.98 1.07
C THR A 22 -26.45 8.97 -0.31
N LEU A 23 -25.80 9.60 -1.31
CA LEU A 23 -26.29 9.67 -2.69
C LEU A 23 -26.04 8.35 -3.43
N GLN A 24 -24.97 7.63 -3.11
CA GLN A 24 -24.64 6.31 -3.65
C GLN A 24 -24.39 5.36 -2.48
N ALA A 25 -25.08 4.21 -2.49
CA ALA A 25 -24.83 3.20 -1.46
C ALA A 25 -23.43 2.60 -1.62
N GLU A 26 -22.71 2.45 -0.51
CA GLU A 26 -21.46 1.70 -0.44
C GLU A 26 -21.76 0.20 -0.33
N THR A 27 -21.24 -0.61 -1.25
CA THR A 27 -21.41 -2.06 -1.27
C THR A 27 -20.09 -2.71 -1.67
N HIS A 28 -19.40 -3.30 -0.69
CA HIS A 28 -18.08 -3.92 -0.87
C HIS A 28 -18.17 -5.17 -1.75
N PRO A 29 -17.38 -5.28 -2.85
CA PRO A 29 -17.27 -6.51 -3.61
C PRO A 29 -16.73 -7.66 -2.74
N SER A 30 -17.42 -8.80 -2.72
CA SER A 30 -16.99 -9.95 -1.92
C SER A 30 -15.73 -10.59 -2.51
N MET A 31 -14.80 -10.98 -1.65
CA MET A 31 -13.58 -11.70 -2.01
C MET A 31 -13.27 -12.74 -0.93
N THR A 32 -13.17 -14.00 -1.33
CA THR A 32 -12.78 -15.09 -0.43
C THR A 32 -11.26 -15.22 -0.37
N TRP A 33 -10.76 -15.60 0.79
CA TRP A 33 -9.36 -15.98 1.04
C TRP A 33 -9.33 -17.20 1.94
N GLN A 34 -8.17 -17.81 2.22
CA GLN A 34 -8.12 -19.04 3.01
C GLN A 34 -7.17 -18.94 4.20
N LYS A 35 -7.58 -19.55 5.32
CA LYS A 35 -6.71 -19.77 6.48
C LYS A 35 -6.26 -21.23 6.50
N CYS A 36 -4.96 -21.46 6.46
CA CYS A 36 -4.34 -22.79 6.44
C CYS A 36 -3.83 -23.18 7.83
N THR A 37 -3.89 -24.47 8.13
CA THR A 37 -3.36 -25.05 9.39
C THR A 37 -2.23 -26.04 9.15
N ALA A 38 -2.19 -26.61 7.94
CA ALA A 38 -1.14 -27.48 7.43
C ALA A 38 -1.25 -27.50 5.89
N ALA A 39 -0.23 -28.01 5.21
CA ALA A 39 -0.24 -28.17 3.76
C ALA A 39 -1.50 -28.92 3.30
N GLY A 40 -2.24 -28.34 2.36
CA GLY A 40 -3.50 -28.88 1.82
C GLY A 40 -4.69 -28.85 2.79
N SER A 41 -4.55 -28.23 3.97
CA SER A 41 -5.61 -28.10 4.98
C SER A 41 -5.93 -26.63 5.25
N CYS A 42 -6.73 -26.05 4.35
CA CYS A 42 -7.15 -24.65 4.39
C CYS A 42 -8.68 -24.54 4.45
N ALA A 43 -9.17 -23.53 5.16
CA ALA A 43 -10.59 -23.20 5.26
C ALA A 43 -10.86 -21.81 4.67
N ASP A 44 -11.88 -21.73 3.83
CA ASP A 44 -12.31 -20.46 3.23
C ASP A 44 -12.79 -19.49 4.32
N GLN A 45 -12.37 -18.25 4.17
CA GLN A 45 -12.80 -17.09 4.93
C GLN A 45 -13.62 -16.21 3.99
N THR A 46 -14.73 -15.68 4.50
CA THR A 46 -15.52 -14.69 3.76
C THR A 46 -14.92 -13.32 4.07
N GLY A 47 -14.56 -12.58 3.03
CA GLY A 47 -14.15 -11.19 3.13
C GLY A 47 -14.78 -10.36 2.03
N SER A 48 -14.46 -9.08 2.02
CA SER A 48 -14.78 -8.16 0.93
C SER A 48 -13.65 -7.16 0.75
N VAL A 49 -13.71 -6.33 -0.28
CA VAL A 49 -12.72 -5.29 -0.51
C VAL A 49 -13.37 -3.91 -0.51
N VAL A 50 -12.65 -2.92 0.02
CA VAL A 50 -13.09 -1.53 0.03
C VAL A 50 -12.06 -0.65 -0.68
N ILE A 51 -12.51 0.29 -1.50
CA ILE A 51 -11.60 1.26 -2.12
C ILE A 51 -11.23 2.36 -1.12
N ASP A 52 -9.97 2.79 -1.18
CA ASP A 52 -9.42 3.89 -0.40
C ASP A 52 -10.22 5.19 -0.57
N SER A 53 -10.34 5.93 0.52
CA SER A 53 -11.07 7.19 0.59
C SER A 53 -10.62 8.27 -0.41
N ASN A 54 -9.35 8.28 -0.82
CA ASN A 54 -8.78 9.30 -1.71
C ASN A 54 -9.39 9.25 -3.13
N TRP A 55 -9.86 8.07 -3.56
CA TRP A 55 -10.52 7.88 -4.86
C TRP A 55 -11.99 8.31 -4.86
N ARG A 56 -12.61 8.43 -3.68
CA ARG A 56 -14.04 8.66 -3.59
C ARG A 56 -14.40 10.07 -4.01
N TRP A 57 -15.59 10.19 -4.59
CA TRP A 57 -16.19 11.50 -4.77
C TRP A 57 -16.43 12.15 -3.41
N LEU A 58 -16.00 13.41 -3.30
CA LEU A 58 -16.15 14.24 -2.11
C LEU A 58 -17.06 15.43 -2.41
N HIS A 59 -18.19 15.51 -1.71
CA HIS A 59 -19.20 16.55 -1.93
C HIS A 59 -19.76 17.08 -0.62
N SER A 60 -20.46 18.21 -0.70
CA SER A 60 -21.11 18.83 0.44
C SER A 60 -22.15 17.90 1.07
N VAL A 61 -22.25 17.87 2.39
CA VAL A 61 -23.27 17.12 3.12
C VAL A 61 -24.71 17.53 2.78
N ASP A 62 -24.90 18.77 2.31
CA ASP A 62 -26.20 19.35 1.98
C ASP A 62 -26.65 19.09 0.53
N GLY A 63 -25.85 18.41 -0.31
CA GLY A 63 -26.13 18.25 -1.72
C GLY A 63 -25.03 17.57 -2.52
N SER A 64 -24.88 17.92 -3.80
CA SER A 64 -23.90 17.32 -4.73
C SER A 64 -22.83 18.31 -5.19
N THR A 65 -22.61 19.40 -4.45
CA THR A 65 -21.55 20.35 -4.78
C THR A 65 -20.22 19.76 -4.37
N ASN A 66 -19.26 19.68 -5.29
CA ASN A 66 -17.94 19.09 -5.01
C ASN A 66 -17.20 19.90 -3.94
N CYS A 67 -16.63 19.21 -2.96
CA CYS A 67 -15.64 19.82 -2.06
C CYS A 67 -14.22 19.77 -2.64
N TYR A 68 -13.98 18.85 -3.57
CA TYR A 68 -12.69 18.67 -4.25
C TYR A 68 -12.94 18.32 -5.73
N THR A 69 -12.29 19.03 -6.65
CA THR A 69 -12.44 18.81 -8.12
C THR A 69 -11.08 18.91 -8.79
N GLY A 70 -10.73 17.91 -9.61
CA GLY A 70 -9.38 17.82 -10.18
C GLY A 70 -8.38 17.66 -9.04
N ASN A 71 -7.58 18.69 -8.79
CA ASN A 71 -6.61 18.74 -7.70
C ASN A 71 -6.78 19.94 -6.76
N GLU A 72 -7.97 20.56 -6.73
CA GLU A 72 -8.26 21.74 -5.91
C GLU A 72 -9.47 21.53 -4.98
N TRP A 73 -9.39 22.12 -3.79
CA TRP A 73 -10.48 22.19 -2.81
C TRP A 73 -11.41 23.38 -3.07
N ASP A 74 -12.70 23.24 -2.78
CA ASP A 74 -13.64 24.37 -2.78
C ASP A 74 -13.41 25.26 -1.54
N ALA A 75 -12.91 26.47 -1.75
CA ALA A 75 -12.55 27.37 -0.66
C ALA A 75 -13.73 27.88 0.20
N THR A 76 -14.98 27.69 -0.23
CA THR A 76 -16.17 28.05 0.56
C THR A 76 -16.56 26.90 1.49
N LEU A 77 -16.52 25.67 0.98
CA LEU A 77 -16.81 24.46 1.76
C LEU A 77 -15.64 24.05 2.66
N CYS A 78 -14.41 24.30 2.21
CA CYS A 78 -13.16 23.91 2.84
C CYS A 78 -12.23 25.13 3.09
N PRO A 79 -12.62 26.06 3.97
CA PRO A 79 -11.76 27.19 4.35
C PRO A 79 -10.64 26.81 5.33
N ASP A 80 -10.79 25.68 6.02
CA ASP A 80 -9.86 25.07 6.98
C ASP A 80 -10.20 23.57 7.12
N ASP A 81 -9.28 22.80 7.69
CA ASP A 81 -9.38 21.33 7.75
C ASP A 81 -10.60 20.81 8.51
N GLU A 82 -10.90 21.39 9.68
CA GLU A 82 -12.03 20.98 10.53
C GLU A 82 -13.38 21.31 9.86
N THR A 83 -13.50 22.51 9.29
CA THR A 83 -14.72 22.95 8.60
C THR A 83 -14.93 22.14 7.33
N CYS A 84 -13.86 21.84 6.58
CA CYS A 84 -13.95 20.98 5.41
C CYS A 84 -14.43 19.57 5.76
N ALA A 85 -13.84 18.95 6.80
CA ALA A 85 -14.30 17.66 7.29
C ALA A 85 -15.79 17.69 7.64
N THR A 86 -16.23 18.73 8.34
CA THR A 86 -17.65 18.94 8.68
C THR A 86 -18.57 18.99 7.46
N ASN A 87 -18.16 19.76 6.46
CA ASN A 87 -19.01 20.13 5.33
C ASN A 87 -19.04 19.05 4.25
N CYS A 88 -18.12 18.09 4.28
CA CYS A 88 -17.87 17.19 3.17
C CYS A 88 -18.05 15.71 3.55
N ALA A 89 -18.57 14.94 2.60
CA ALA A 89 -18.90 13.54 2.78
C ALA A 89 -18.23 12.67 1.72
N LEU A 90 -17.64 11.55 2.14
CA LEU A 90 -17.14 10.50 1.25
C LEU A 90 -18.31 9.68 0.74
N GLU A 91 -18.49 9.59 -0.56
CA GLU A 91 -19.63 8.91 -1.16
C GLU A 91 -19.35 7.43 -1.45
N GLY A 92 -20.42 6.64 -1.63
CA GLY A 92 -20.30 5.24 -2.03
C GLY A 92 -19.66 5.07 -3.42
N ALA A 93 -19.13 3.88 -3.70
CA ALA A 93 -18.36 3.59 -4.91
C ALA A 93 -19.09 2.64 -5.88
N ASP A 94 -19.12 3.00 -7.17
CA ASP A 94 -19.35 2.04 -8.27
C ASP A 94 -18.00 1.41 -8.67
N TYR A 95 -17.63 0.35 -7.95
CA TYR A 95 -16.33 -0.35 -8.08
C TYR A 95 -15.99 -0.72 -9.53
N ALA A 96 -16.91 -1.35 -10.24
CA ALA A 96 -16.64 -1.83 -11.59
C ALA A 96 -16.74 -0.71 -12.63
N GLY A 97 -17.78 0.13 -12.56
CA GLY A 97 -18.07 1.13 -13.58
C GLY A 97 -17.19 2.38 -13.50
N THR A 98 -16.75 2.75 -12.30
CA THR A 98 -15.93 3.96 -12.07
C THR A 98 -14.46 3.63 -11.87
N TYR A 99 -14.16 2.59 -11.09
CA TYR A 99 -12.78 2.29 -10.66
C TYR A 99 -12.17 1.06 -11.34
N GLY A 100 -12.92 0.35 -12.19
CA GLY A 100 -12.42 -0.84 -12.89
C GLY A 100 -12.03 -1.99 -11.96
N ALA A 101 -12.56 -2.01 -10.74
CA ALA A 101 -12.29 -3.04 -9.73
C ALA A 101 -13.41 -4.08 -9.75
N THR A 102 -13.06 -5.35 -9.93
CA THR A 102 -14.03 -6.46 -9.97
C THR A 102 -13.55 -7.66 -9.19
N THR A 103 -14.48 -8.38 -8.56
CA THR A 103 -14.17 -9.64 -7.86
C THR A 103 -14.91 -10.83 -8.47
N SER A 104 -14.29 -12.00 -8.38
CA SER A 104 -14.90 -13.28 -8.74
C SER A 104 -14.36 -14.39 -7.84
N GLY A 105 -15.16 -14.81 -6.85
CA GLY A 105 -14.77 -15.85 -5.90
C GLY A 105 -13.61 -15.41 -5.02
N ASN A 106 -12.40 -15.87 -5.33
CA ASN A 106 -11.17 -15.57 -4.58
C ASN A 106 -10.21 -14.63 -5.33
N ALA A 107 -10.69 -13.97 -6.39
CA ALA A 107 -9.90 -13.09 -7.23
C ALA A 107 -10.41 -11.65 -7.21
N LEU A 108 -9.49 -10.70 -7.21
CA LEU A 108 -9.67 -9.26 -7.42
C LEU A 108 -8.87 -8.86 -8.66
N THR A 109 -9.54 -8.26 -9.63
CA THR A 109 -8.91 -7.67 -10.81
C THR A 109 -9.05 -6.16 -10.77
N LEU A 110 -7.94 -5.45 -10.94
CA LEU A 110 -7.86 -3.99 -10.99
C LEU A 110 -7.41 -3.55 -12.39
N ASN A 111 -8.24 -2.78 -13.08
CA ASN A 111 -7.85 -2.13 -14.34
C ASN A 111 -7.13 -0.80 -14.06
N PHE A 112 -6.17 -0.46 -14.91
CA PHE A 112 -5.40 0.77 -14.75
C PHE A 112 -6.23 2.02 -15.07
N VAL A 113 -6.81 2.13 -16.26
CA VAL A 113 -7.65 3.28 -16.64
C VAL A 113 -9.11 2.86 -16.82
N THR A 114 -10.03 3.55 -16.12
CA THR A 114 -11.49 3.38 -16.29
C THR A 114 -12.16 4.74 -16.42
N GLY A 115 -12.54 5.11 -17.64
CA GLY A 115 -13.06 6.46 -17.91
C GLY A 115 -11.98 7.52 -17.65
N ALA A 116 -12.18 8.36 -16.63
CA ALA A 116 -11.20 9.35 -16.18
C ALA A 116 -10.41 8.89 -14.93
N ASN A 117 -10.77 7.75 -14.33
CA ASN A 117 -10.07 7.16 -13.20
C ASN A 117 -8.76 6.50 -13.63
N ILE A 118 -7.72 6.70 -12.83
CA ILE A 118 -6.39 6.10 -13.00
C ILE A 118 -6.07 5.36 -11.69
N GLY A 119 -5.70 4.09 -11.83
CA GLY A 119 -5.33 3.23 -10.73
C GLY A 119 -6.44 2.99 -9.70
N SER A 120 -6.07 2.25 -8.65
CA SER A 120 -6.91 2.08 -7.45
C SER A 120 -6.06 1.52 -6.31
N ARG A 121 -6.50 1.76 -5.07
CA ARG A 121 -5.99 1.12 -3.86
C ARG A 121 -7.15 0.55 -3.06
N LEU A 122 -7.10 -0.74 -2.76
CA LEU A 122 -8.16 -1.45 -2.05
C LEU A 122 -7.61 -2.17 -0.81
N PHE A 123 -8.45 -2.26 0.21
CA PHE A 123 -8.16 -2.94 1.48
C PHE A 123 -9.04 -4.17 1.64
N LEU A 124 -8.49 -5.24 2.23
CA LEU A 124 -9.31 -6.40 2.59
C LEU A 124 -10.07 -6.15 3.90
N MET A 125 -11.37 -6.44 3.87
CA MET A 125 -12.32 -6.26 4.98
C MET A 125 -12.67 -7.60 5.62
N GLU A 126 -12.73 -7.63 6.96
CA GLU A 126 -13.29 -8.74 7.74
C GLU A 126 -14.83 -8.68 7.71
N ASP A 127 -15.39 -7.48 7.88
CA ASP A 127 -16.82 -7.19 7.82
C ASP A 127 -17.09 -5.80 7.21
N GLU A 128 -18.34 -5.29 7.25
CA GLU A 128 -18.68 -3.99 6.64
C GLU A 128 -17.98 -2.77 7.27
N SER A 129 -17.37 -2.89 8.45
CA SER A 129 -16.83 -1.75 9.20
C SER A 129 -15.45 -1.98 9.80
N THR A 130 -14.83 -3.12 9.49
CA THR A 130 -13.54 -3.52 10.04
C THR A 130 -12.65 -4.12 8.96
N TYR A 131 -11.45 -3.61 8.81
CA TYR A 131 -10.40 -4.23 7.98
C TYR A 131 -10.00 -5.58 8.55
N GLN A 132 -9.63 -6.51 7.67
CA GLN A 132 -9.01 -7.76 8.09
C GLN A 132 -7.58 -7.47 8.58
N ILE A 133 -7.36 -7.69 9.89
CA ILE A 133 -6.03 -7.58 10.50
C ILE A 133 -5.28 -8.91 10.41
N PHE A 134 -4.03 -8.85 9.95
CA PHE A 134 -3.13 -9.99 9.84
C PHE A 134 -1.94 -9.84 10.78
N LYS A 135 -1.69 -10.87 11.60
CA LYS A 135 -0.47 -11.01 12.41
C LYS A 135 0.46 -12.00 11.70
N LEU A 136 1.58 -11.52 11.19
CA LEU A 136 2.36 -12.25 10.19
C LEU A 136 3.62 -12.92 10.73
N LYS A 137 4.07 -12.59 11.93
CA LYS A 137 5.23 -13.25 12.55
C LYS A 137 5.02 -14.76 12.67
N ASN A 138 6.04 -15.52 12.26
CA ASN A 138 6.04 -16.99 12.24
C ASN A 138 4.91 -17.58 11.38
N GLN A 139 4.39 -16.79 10.44
CA GLN A 139 3.39 -17.21 9.46
C GLN A 139 3.98 -17.11 8.04
N GLU A 140 3.19 -17.59 7.11
CA GLU A 140 3.38 -17.50 5.67
C GLU A 140 2.14 -16.87 5.03
N PHE A 141 2.37 -15.86 4.20
CA PHE A 141 1.35 -15.23 3.35
C PHE A 141 1.59 -15.66 1.90
N THR A 142 0.52 -16.01 1.20
CA THR A 142 0.60 -16.54 -0.16
C THR A 142 -0.56 -16.07 -1.00
N PHE A 143 -0.30 -15.80 -2.28
CA PHE A 143 -1.32 -15.42 -3.25
C PHE A 143 -0.88 -15.82 -4.65
N ASP A 144 -1.83 -15.92 -5.56
CA ASP A 144 -1.56 -16.00 -6.99
C ASP A 144 -1.67 -14.60 -7.60
N VAL A 145 -0.81 -14.28 -8.56
CA VAL A 145 -0.83 -13.00 -9.28
C VAL A 145 -0.62 -13.19 -10.77
N ASP A 146 -1.35 -12.40 -11.55
CA ASP A 146 -1.13 -12.21 -12.99
C ASP A 146 -0.74 -10.75 -13.24
N THR A 147 0.55 -10.53 -13.55
CA THR A 147 1.14 -9.25 -13.93
C THR A 147 1.51 -9.19 -15.42
N SER A 148 1.04 -10.15 -16.23
CA SER A 148 1.44 -10.29 -17.64
C SER A 148 1.04 -9.09 -18.52
N GLU A 149 0.05 -8.32 -18.08
CA GLU A 149 -0.45 -7.12 -18.75
C GLU A 149 0.10 -5.81 -18.14
N LEU A 150 1.06 -5.88 -17.20
CA LEU A 150 1.70 -4.71 -16.59
C LEU A 150 3.04 -4.41 -17.28
N PRO A 151 3.14 -3.35 -18.11
CA PRO A 151 4.41 -2.95 -18.73
C PRO A 151 5.28 -2.14 -17.76
N CYS A 152 6.45 -1.72 -18.25
CA CYS A 152 7.29 -0.71 -17.60
C CYS A 152 6.46 0.52 -17.18
N GLY A 153 6.74 1.05 -15.98
CA GLY A 153 6.07 2.25 -15.48
C GLY A 153 4.81 2.00 -14.65
N LEU A 154 4.29 0.77 -14.61
CA LEU A 154 3.20 0.38 -13.72
C LEU A 154 3.72 -0.42 -12.54
N ASN A 155 3.00 -0.35 -11.44
CA ASN A 155 3.20 -1.21 -10.29
C ASN A 155 1.84 -1.74 -9.83
N GLY A 156 1.66 -3.05 -9.94
CA GLY A 156 0.60 -3.76 -9.26
C GLY A 156 1.09 -4.20 -7.88
N ALA A 157 0.85 -3.38 -6.85
CA ALA A 157 1.35 -3.66 -5.51
C ALA A 157 0.38 -4.47 -4.64
N LEU A 158 0.92 -5.37 -3.83
CA LEU A 158 0.21 -6.06 -2.75
C LEU A 158 1.11 -6.04 -1.51
N TYR A 159 0.62 -5.43 -0.43
CA TYR A 159 1.44 -5.07 0.71
C TYR A 159 0.62 -4.95 2.00
N PHE A 160 1.30 -4.73 3.12
CA PHE A 160 0.67 -4.59 4.42
C PHE A 160 1.08 -3.27 5.07
N VAL A 161 0.12 -2.60 5.73
CA VAL A 161 0.37 -1.37 6.50
C VAL A 161 -0.27 -1.43 7.88
N SER A 162 0.34 -0.78 8.88
CA SER A 162 -0.19 -0.74 10.26
C SER A 162 -1.32 0.29 10.43
N MET A 163 -2.40 0.13 9.69
CA MET A 163 -3.62 0.92 9.83
C MET A 163 -4.48 0.44 11.02
N ASP A 164 -5.27 1.34 11.60
CA ASP A 164 -6.32 0.97 12.55
C ASP A 164 -7.40 0.13 11.87
N ALA A 165 -7.85 -0.95 12.53
CA ALA A 165 -8.85 -1.86 11.98
C ALA A 165 -10.18 -1.18 11.60
N ASP A 166 -10.57 -0.11 12.30
CA ASP A 166 -11.79 0.66 12.03
C ASP A 166 -11.55 1.89 11.13
N GLY A 167 -10.35 2.04 10.56
CA GLY A 167 -9.96 3.19 9.75
C GLY A 167 -9.82 4.49 10.55
N GLY A 168 -9.60 4.40 11.86
CA GLY A 168 -9.40 5.52 12.77
C GLY A 168 -10.70 6.04 13.41
N LEU A 169 -11.82 5.33 13.24
CA LEU A 169 -13.14 5.77 13.70
C LEU A 169 -13.20 5.96 15.23
N ALA A 170 -12.57 5.08 16.00
CA ALA A 170 -12.54 5.16 17.46
C ALA A 170 -11.52 6.16 18.00
N ARG A 171 -10.42 6.41 17.28
CA ARG A 171 -9.35 7.33 17.70
C ARG A 171 -9.68 8.79 17.37
N PHE A 172 -10.44 9.02 16.30
CA PHE A 172 -10.64 10.35 15.75
C PHE A 172 -12.13 10.70 15.65
N ASP A 173 -12.61 11.53 16.58
CA ASP A 173 -14.00 12.00 16.59
C ASP A 173 -14.40 12.73 15.29
N GLY A 174 -13.42 13.27 14.57
CA GLY A 174 -13.57 13.88 13.25
C GLY A 174 -13.80 12.87 12.12
N ASN A 175 -13.74 11.55 12.35
CA ASN A 175 -14.07 10.53 11.36
C ASN A 175 -15.46 9.94 11.65
N LYS A 176 -16.36 9.94 10.65
CA LYS A 176 -17.66 9.24 10.70
C LYS A 176 -17.85 8.23 9.56
N ALA A 177 -16.85 8.10 8.68
CA ALA A 177 -16.90 7.20 7.53
C ALA A 177 -16.22 5.86 7.86
N GLY A 178 -15.03 5.90 8.47
CA GLY A 178 -14.30 4.72 8.93
C GLY A 178 -13.87 3.75 7.82
N ALA A 179 -13.46 2.54 8.21
CA ALA A 179 -13.04 1.48 7.29
C ALA A 179 -14.09 1.15 6.22
N LYS A 180 -15.38 1.35 6.51
CA LYS A 180 -16.46 1.18 5.52
C LYS A 180 -16.25 2.02 4.25
N TYR A 181 -15.59 3.17 4.38
CA TYR A 181 -15.28 4.07 3.28
C TYR A 181 -13.77 4.16 3.00
N GLY A 182 -12.97 3.19 3.46
CA GLY A 182 -11.55 3.13 3.15
C GLY A 182 -10.71 4.25 3.77
N THR A 183 -11.06 4.74 4.97
CA THR A 183 -10.30 5.78 5.67
C THR A 183 -9.11 5.22 6.45
N GLY A 184 -8.20 6.11 6.85
CA GLY A 184 -7.13 5.81 7.81
C GLY A 184 -5.86 5.26 7.19
N TYR A 185 -5.70 5.37 5.87
CA TYR A 185 -4.48 4.93 5.18
C TYR A 185 -3.24 5.67 5.71
N CYS A 186 -2.16 4.93 5.76
CA CYS A 186 -0.82 5.37 6.11
C CYS A 186 0.16 4.38 5.47
N ASP A 187 1.40 4.81 5.27
CA ASP A 187 2.49 3.94 4.86
C ASP A 187 3.85 4.55 5.25
N SER A 188 4.95 3.94 4.80
CA SER A 188 6.31 4.35 5.16
C SER A 188 6.76 5.65 4.50
N GLN A 189 6.06 6.11 3.46
CA GLN A 189 6.32 7.36 2.77
C GLN A 189 5.70 8.56 3.48
N CYS A 190 4.98 8.33 4.59
CA CYS A 190 4.25 9.36 5.32
C CYS A 190 3.38 10.23 4.38
N PRO A 191 2.52 9.62 3.54
CA PRO A 191 1.85 10.26 2.41
C PRO A 191 1.06 11.49 2.82
N ARG A 192 1.31 12.57 2.09
CA ARG A 192 0.69 13.90 2.28
C ARG A 192 -0.34 14.23 1.20
N ASP A 193 -0.55 13.32 0.26
CA ASP A 193 -1.56 13.41 -0.80
C ASP A 193 -2.96 12.97 -0.37
N LEU A 194 -3.07 12.44 0.84
CA LEU A 194 -4.35 12.02 1.42
C LEU A 194 -5.22 13.24 1.73
N LYS A 195 -6.44 13.23 1.20
CA LYS A 195 -7.44 14.28 1.43
C LYS A 195 -7.92 14.36 2.87
N PHE A 196 -7.88 13.25 3.61
CA PHE A 196 -8.30 13.17 5.01
C PHE A 196 -7.34 12.35 5.85
N ILE A 197 -6.91 12.91 6.98
CA ILE A 197 -6.02 12.27 7.96
C ILE A 197 -6.55 12.59 9.35
N ASN A 198 -6.64 11.58 10.22
CA ASN A 198 -7.08 11.73 11.62
C ASN A 198 -8.42 12.47 11.80
N GLY A 199 -9.36 12.29 10.87
CA GLY A 199 -10.68 12.95 10.90
C GLY A 199 -10.67 14.43 10.53
N GLN A 200 -9.55 14.95 10.02
CA GLN A 200 -9.39 16.29 9.47
C GLN A 200 -9.23 16.20 7.96
N ALA A 201 -9.71 17.21 7.21
CA ALA A 201 -9.27 17.34 5.83
C ALA A 201 -7.78 17.74 5.78
N ASN A 202 -7.21 17.79 4.59
CA ASN A 202 -5.83 18.20 4.36
C ASN A 202 -5.78 19.39 3.39
N VAL A 203 -6.67 20.37 3.59
CA VAL A 203 -6.76 21.57 2.75
C VAL A 203 -5.72 22.60 3.18
N ASP A 204 -5.38 22.66 4.46
CA ASP A 204 -4.37 23.58 4.96
C ASP A 204 -2.99 23.23 4.38
N GLY A 205 -2.41 24.20 3.65
CA GLY A 205 -1.13 24.00 2.97
C GLY A 205 -1.20 23.19 1.67
N TRP A 206 -2.40 22.83 1.19
CA TRP A 206 -2.56 22.05 -0.05
C TRP A 206 -1.93 22.73 -1.26
N LYS A 207 -1.10 21.96 -1.98
CA LYS A 207 -0.46 22.34 -3.23
C LYS A 207 -0.86 21.34 -4.32
N PRO A 208 -1.59 21.76 -5.37
CA PRO A 208 -1.85 20.92 -6.53
C PRO A 208 -0.56 20.37 -7.12
N SER A 209 -0.57 19.11 -7.56
CA SER A 209 0.55 18.54 -8.30
C SER A 209 0.64 19.16 -9.70
N ASP A 210 1.86 19.45 -10.16
CA ASP A 210 2.11 19.97 -11.52
C ASP A 210 2.01 18.89 -12.60
N ASN A 211 2.11 17.61 -12.21
CA ASN A 211 2.10 16.46 -13.13
C ASN A 211 1.03 15.40 -12.79
N ASP A 212 0.15 15.67 -11.84
CA ASP A 212 -1.06 14.87 -11.58
C ASP A 212 -2.27 15.80 -11.46
N LYS A 213 -3.23 15.63 -12.37
CA LYS A 213 -4.47 16.43 -12.42
C LYS A 213 -5.46 16.09 -11.30
N ASN A 214 -5.26 14.99 -10.57
CA ASN A 214 -6.15 14.47 -9.55
C ASN A 214 -5.59 14.58 -8.12
N ALA A 215 -4.29 14.84 -7.99
CA ALA A 215 -3.58 14.83 -6.71
C ALA A 215 -2.87 16.15 -6.39
N GLY A 216 -2.47 16.27 -5.14
CA GLY A 216 -1.69 17.37 -4.58
C GLY A 216 -1.09 16.93 -3.25
N VAL A 217 -0.46 17.86 -2.55
CA VAL A 217 0.25 17.60 -1.28
C VAL A 217 -0.22 18.61 -0.24
N GLY A 218 -0.77 18.12 0.87
CA GLY A 218 -1.24 18.91 2.00
C GLY A 218 -0.17 19.20 3.06
N GLY A 219 -0.60 19.85 4.14
CA GLY A 219 0.21 20.12 5.32
C GLY A 219 0.45 18.87 6.17
N HIS A 220 -0.52 17.96 6.23
CA HIS A 220 -0.47 16.74 7.04
C HIS A 220 -0.02 15.52 6.21
N GLY A 221 0.71 14.60 6.84
CA GLY A 221 1.01 13.27 6.30
C GLY A 221 0.67 12.15 7.27
N ALA A 222 0.56 10.91 6.79
CA ALA A 222 0.17 9.74 7.60
C ALA A 222 1.22 8.63 7.55
N CYS A 223 2.01 8.51 8.61
CA CYS A 223 3.11 7.54 8.73
C CYS A 223 2.67 6.24 9.41
N CYS A 224 3.09 5.09 8.89
CA CYS A 224 3.10 3.83 9.63
C CYS A 224 4.02 2.79 8.97
N PRO A 225 4.42 1.71 9.69
CA PRO A 225 5.22 0.65 9.10
C PRO A 225 4.52 0.01 7.92
N GLU A 226 5.31 -0.39 6.94
CA GLU A 226 4.87 -0.97 5.69
C GLU A 226 5.70 -2.21 5.37
N MET A 227 5.03 -3.27 4.91
CA MET A 227 5.66 -4.49 4.46
C MET A 227 5.19 -4.77 3.04
N ASP A 228 6.02 -4.41 2.08
CA ASP A 228 5.82 -4.63 0.67
C ASP A 228 6.09 -6.08 0.32
N ILE A 229 5.01 -6.86 0.24
CA ILE A 229 5.09 -8.26 -0.16
C ILE A 229 5.44 -8.33 -1.64
N TRP A 230 4.88 -7.42 -2.43
CA TRP A 230 4.94 -7.49 -3.87
C TRP A 230 4.75 -6.11 -4.46
N GLU A 231 5.81 -5.56 -5.01
CA GLU A 231 5.76 -4.45 -5.95
C GLU A 231 6.27 -4.97 -7.27
N ALA A 232 5.47 -4.90 -8.34
CA ALA A 232 5.87 -5.53 -9.59
C ALA A 232 5.11 -5.04 -10.82
N ASN A 233 5.77 -5.27 -11.93
CA ASN A 233 5.16 -5.41 -13.24
C ASN A 233 5.68 -6.68 -13.93
N SER A 234 5.53 -6.79 -15.24
CA SER A 234 6.02 -7.95 -15.99
C SER A 234 7.55 -8.00 -16.13
N ILE A 235 8.27 -6.93 -15.79
CA ILE A 235 9.72 -6.81 -15.98
C ILE A 235 10.48 -7.06 -14.68
N SER A 236 10.06 -6.41 -13.60
CA SER A 236 10.75 -6.47 -12.31
C SER A 236 9.77 -6.67 -11.15
N THR A 237 10.30 -7.18 -10.03
CA THR A 237 9.58 -7.23 -8.75
C THR A 237 10.53 -6.99 -7.58
N ALA A 238 10.01 -6.37 -6.52
CA ALA A 238 10.67 -6.19 -5.24
C ALA A 238 9.78 -6.66 -4.08
N PHE A 239 10.41 -7.02 -2.97
CA PHE A 239 9.76 -7.13 -1.67
C PHE A 239 10.62 -6.46 -0.61
N THR A 240 9.97 -5.66 0.24
CA THR A 240 10.66 -4.62 1.01
C THR A 240 9.97 -4.38 2.36
N PRO A 241 10.64 -4.61 3.50
CA PRO A 241 10.19 -4.13 4.80
C PRO A 241 10.61 -2.67 4.99
N HIS A 242 9.67 -1.85 5.45
CA HIS A 242 9.86 -0.45 5.79
C HIS A 242 9.45 -0.21 7.26
N PRO A 243 10.41 -0.20 8.19
CA PRO A 243 10.13 0.09 9.58
C PRO A 243 9.87 1.58 9.79
N CYS A 244 9.14 1.88 10.86
CA CYS A 244 9.00 3.22 11.40
C CYS A 244 9.24 3.20 12.90
N ASP A 245 9.54 4.36 13.47
CA ASP A 245 9.76 4.53 14.91
C ASP A 245 8.51 4.21 15.75
N SER A 246 7.31 4.29 15.14
CA SER A 246 6.03 3.90 15.73
C SER A 246 5.43 2.73 14.99
N THR A 247 4.75 1.84 15.72
CA THR A 247 3.99 0.72 15.14
C THR A 247 2.55 1.05 14.82
N GLU A 248 2.03 2.17 15.32
CA GLU A 248 0.69 2.67 15.04
C GLU A 248 0.74 3.76 13.96
N GLN A 249 -0.40 4.03 13.33
CA GLN A 249 -0.52 5.21 12.48
C GLN A 249 -0.29 6.49 13.29
N THR A 250 0.58 7.36 12.76
CA THR A 250 0.88 8.69 13.28
C THR A 250 0.74 9.76 12.20
N MET A 251 0.32 10.96 12.59
CA MET A 251 0.27 12.12 11.69
C MET A 251 1.55 12.93 11.83
N CYS A 252 2.11 13.34 10.71
CA CYS A 252 3.28 14.20 10.61
C CYS A 252 2.93 15.53 9.94
N GLU A 253 3.84 16.50 10.01
CA GLU A 253 3.62 17.88 9.57
C GLU A 253 4.68 18.33 8.57
N GLY A 254 4.25 18.82 7.41
CA GLY A 254 5.11 19.45 6.41
C GLY A 254 6.28 18.57 5.97
N ASP A 255 7.45 19.18 5.82
CA ASP A 255 8.65 18.47 5.36
C ASP A 255 9.28 17.58 6.45
N ASP A 256 8.90 17.75 7.72
CA ASP A 256 9.33 16.88 8.82
C ASP A 256 8.67 15.49 8.72
N CYS A 257 7.68 15.32 7.83
CA CYS A 257 7.19 14.00 7.44
C CYS A 257 8.26 13.12 6.80
N GLY A 258 9.26 13.71 6.14
CA GLY A 258 10.13 12.94 5.25
C GLY A 258 9.35 12.29 4.10
N GLY A 259 9.82 11.14 3.63
CA GLY A 259 9.22 10.41 2.53
C GLY A 259 9.26 11.15 1.19
N THR A 260 8.61 10.54 0.20
CA THR A 260 8.67 10.96 -1.20
C THR A 260 8.15 12.39 -1.44
N TYR A 261 7.20 12.87 -0.64
CA TYR A 261 6.56 14.18 -0.81
C TYR A 261 7.26 15.35 -0.10
N SER A 262 8.41 15.12 0.52
CA SER A 262 9.14 16.13 1.30
C SER A 262 10.44 16.55 0.62
N SER A 263 10.96 17.72 1.01
CA SER A 263 12.23 18.24 0.47
C SER A 263 13.44 17.36 0.82
N SER A 264 13.35 16.58 1.90
CA SER A 264 14.31 15.54 2.28
C SER A 264 13.56 14.29 2.68
N ARG A 265 13.68 13.20 1.90
CA ARG A 265 12.98 11.94 2.19
C ARG A 265 13.36 11.33 3.54
N TYR A 266 14.58 11.58 4.04
CA TYR A 266 15.09 11.03 5.30
C TYR A 266 14.82 11.90 6.54
N ALA A 267 13.95 12.92 6.43
CA ALA A 267 13.66 13.83 7.56
C ALA A 267 12.68 13.25 8.58
N GLY A 268 11.95 12.19 8.20
CA GLY A 268 10.81 11.65 8.94
C GLY A 268 11.16 10.56 9.95
N THR A 269 10.11 9.85 10.37
CA THR A 269 10.16 8.77 11.38
C THR A 269 9.97 7.38 10.78
N CYS A 270 9.97 7.29 9.45
CA CYS A 270 9.80 6.06 8.69
C CYS A 270 10.93 5.95 7.69
N ASP A 271 11.33 4.71 7.40
CA ASP A 271 12.28 4.42 6.34
C ASP A 271 11.59 4.47 4.97
N PRO A 272 11.87 5.48 4.12
CA PRO A 272 11.22 5.60 2.82
C PRO A 272 11.87 4.68 1.76
N ASP A 273 13.03 4.07 2.04
CA ASP A 273 13.77 3.25 1.08
C ASP A 273 13.54 1.75 1.33
N GLY A 274 13.49 1.37 2.60
CA GLY A 274 13.34 -0.01 3.02
C GLY A 274 14.62 -0.84 2.80
N CYS A 275 14.52 -2.14 3.11
CA CYS A 275 15.54 -3.13 2.77
C CYS A 275 15.05 -4.04 1.62
N ASP A 276 15.22 -3.60 0.38
CA ASP A 276 14.62 -4.25 -0.77
C ASP A 276 15.39 -5.50 -1.24
N PHE A 277 14.64 -6.48 -1.73
CA PHE A 277 15.15 -7.57 -2.55
C PHE A 277 14.43 -7.59 -3.90
N ASN A 278 15.09 -7.05 -4.91
CA ASN A 278 14.75 -7.21 -6.33
C ASN A 278 15.81 -8.10 -6.99
N SER A 279 15.41 -9.26 -7.53
CA SER A 279 16.33 -10.24 -8.13
C SER A 279 17.25 -9.66 -9.20
N PHE A 280 16.75 -8.74 -10.03
CA PHE A 280 17.54 -8.06 -11.06
C PHE A 280 18.56 -7.12 -10.40
N ARG A 281 18.12 -6.30 -9.44
CA ARG A 281 18.99 -5.38 -8.68
C ARG A 281 20.08 -6.12 -7.91
N MET A 282 19.77 -7.32 -7.43
CA MET A 282 20.71 -8.24 -6.78
C MET A 282 21.57 -9.04 -7.77
N GLY A 283 21.56 -8.70 -9.06
CA GLY A 283 22.47 -9.20 -10.08
C GLY A 283 21.96 -10.38 -10.93
N ASN A 284 20.83 -10.99 -10.59
CA ASN A 284 20.27 -12.08 -11.38
C ASN A 284 19.24 -11.57 -12.41
N GLU A 285 19.74 -11.16 -13.57
CA GLU A 285 18.95 -10.57 -14.66
C GLU A 285 18.09 -11.59 -15.45
N THR A 286 18.11 -12.88 -15.07
CA THR A 286 17.40 -13.95 -15.80
C THR A 286 16.40 -14.72 -14.92
N PHE A 287 16.17 -14.24 -13.70
CA PHE A 287 15.30 -14.90 -12.74
C PHE A 287 13.82 -14.55 -12.96
N PHE A 288 13.46 -13.27 -13.02
CA PHE A 288 12.08 -12.79 -13.10
C PHE A 288 11.86 -11.95 -14.34
N GLY A 289 10.87 -12.30 -15.17
CA GLY A 289 10.54 -11.56 -16.38
C GLY A 289 9.92 -12.40 -17.48
N PRO A 290 9.65 -11.83 -18.67
CA PRO A 290 8.85 -12.50 -19.69
C PRO A 290 9.60 -13.67 -20.36
N GLY A 291 9.28 -14.90 -19.98
CA GLY A 291 9.98 -16.13 -20.39
C GLY A 291 11.22 -16.50 -19.57
N MET A 292 11.37 -15.93 -18.37
CA MET A 292 12.48 -16.20 -17.46
C MET A 292 12.20 -17.40 -16.52
N THR A 293 13.02 -17.58 -15.48
CA THR A 293 12.85 -18.67 -14.50
C THR A 293 11.47 -18.61 -13.82
N VAL A 294 11.06 -17.42 -13.41
CA VAL A 294 9.68 -17.06 -13.08
C VAL A 294 9.14 -16.27 -14.27
N ASP A 295 8.29 -16.90 -15.07
CA ASP A 295 7.78 -16.37 -16.33
C ASP A 295 6.58 -15.45 -16.09
N THR A 296 6.76 -14.15 -16.25
CA THR A 296 5.70 -13.16 -16.05
C THR A 296 4.61 -13.17 -17.12
N LYS A 297 4.76 -13.96 -18.20
CA LYS A 297 3.71 -14.14 -19.22
C LYS A 297 2.52 -14.97 -18.74
N SER A 298 2.64 -15.61 -17.57
CA SER A 298 1.61 -16.46 -16.99
C SER A 298 1.49 -16.19 -15.50
N LYS A 299 0.30 -16.47 -14.96
CA LYS A 299 0.04 -16.42 -13.52
C LYS A 299 1.08 -17.23 -12.73
N MET A 300 1.45 -16.72 -11.56
CA MET A 300 2.34 -17.38 -10.61
C MET A 300 1.76 -17.33 -9.20
N THR A 301 2.22 -18.23 -8.33
CA THR A 301 1.99 -18.12 -6.88
C THR A 301 3.22 -17.51 -6.23
N VAL A 302 3.02 -16.53 -5.36
CA VAL A 302 4.05 -15.86 -4.56
C VAL A 302 3.84 -16.22 -3.10
N VAL A 303 4.89 -16.69 -2.45
CA VAL A 303 4.91 -17.12 -1.05
C VAL A 303 5.93 -16.28 -0.30
N THR A 304 5.52 -15.71 0.82
CA THR A 304 6.40 -14.93 1.70
C THR A 304 6.30 -15.46 3.13
N GLN A 305 7.43 -15.85 3.70
CA GLN A 305 7.55 -16.41 5.04
C GLN A 305 8.22 -15.41 5.97
N PHE A 306 7.66 -15.22 7.16
CA PHE A 306 8.18 -14.32 8.19
C PHE A 306 8.75 -15.14 9.34
N ILE A 307 10.02 -15.49 9.21
CA ILE A 307 10.69 -16.39 10.14
C ILE A 307 11.10 -15.59 11.39
N THR A 308 10.78 -16.14 12.55
CA THR A 308 11.22 -15.59 13.84
C THR A 308 12.40 -16.38 14.40
N ALA A 309 13.25 -15.70 15.18
CA ALA A 309 14.51 -16.23 15.67
C ALA A 309 14.39 -17.52 16.52
N ASP A 310 13.22 -17.75 17.14
CA ASP A 310 12.94 -18.93 17.96
C ASP A 310 11.83 -19.83 17.38
N GLY A 311 11.33 -19.52 16.17
CA GLY A 311 10.25 -20.26 15.51
C GLY A 311 8.88 -20.16 16.22
N THR A 312 8.66 -19.11 17.00
CA THR A 312 7.38 -18.82 17.67
C THR A 312 6.78 -17.49 17.19
N ASP A 313 5.46 -17.35 17.35
CA ASP A 313 4.73 -16.13 16.98
C ASP A 313 5.22 -14.90 17.77
N SER A 314 5.79 -15.10 18.97
CA SER A 314 6.34 -14.04 19.82
C SER A 314 7.82 -13.72 19.56
N GLY A 315 8.59 -14.60 18.93
CA GLY A 315 10.03 -14.41 18.70
C GLY A 315 10.35 -13.21 17.82
N ALA A 316 11.54 -12.61 17.93
CA ALA A 316 11.91 -11.49 17.05
C ALA A 316 11.91 -11.91 15.58
N LEU A 317 11.42 -11.06 14.67
CA LEU A 317 11.55 -11.29 13.22
C LEU A 317 13.04 -11.36 12.87
N SER A 318 13.45 -12.41 12.15
CA SER A 318 14.86 -12.64 11.81
C SER A 318 15.11 -12.75 10.31
N GLU A 319 14.13 -13.24 9.55
CA GLU A 319 14.30 -13.47 8.11
C GLU A 319 12.95 -13.36 7.38
N ILE A 320 12.95 -12.69 6.24
CA ILE A 320 11.83 -12.68 5.30
C ILE A 320 12.25 -13.46 4.06
N LYS A 321 11.56 -14.57 3.81
CA LYS A 321 11.91 -15.51 2.75
C LYS A 321 10.87 -15.54 1.64
N ARG A 322 11.34 -15.62 0.39
CA ARG A 322 10.52 -15.64 -0.83
C ARG A 322 10.58 -16.99 -1.53
N ILE A 323 9.42 -17.48 -1.97
CA ILE A 323 9.28 -18.67 -2.80
C ILE A 323 8.22 -18.37 -3.88
N TYR A 324 8.42 -18.93 -5.08
CA TYR A 324 7.46 -18.88 -6.17
C TYR A 324 6.97 -20.29 -6.50
N LEU A 325 5.73 -20.39 -7.00
CA LEU A 325 5.26 -21.59 -7.68
C LEU A 325 4.72 -21.24 -9.06
N GLN A 326 5.19 -21.97 -10.06
CA GLN A 326 4.71 -21.83 -11.43
C GLN A 326 4.82 -23.17 -12.16
N ASP A 327 3.79 -23.51 -12.95
CA ASP A 327 3.71 -24.79 -13.66
C ASP A 327 3.95 -26.03 -12.77
N GLY A 328 3.47 -25.98 -11.53
CA GLY A 328 3.62 -27.05 -10.54
C GLY A 328 5.04 -27.23 -10.00
N LYS A 329 5.96 -26.29 -10.25
CA LYS A 329 7.32 -26.29 -9.69
C LYS A 329 7.42 -25.28 -8.56
N VAL A 330 8.07 -25.68 -7.47
CA VAL A 330 8.54 -24.77 -6.43
C VAL A 330 9.87 -24.17 -6.87
N ILE A 331 9.96 -22.85 -6.85
CA ILE A 331 11.12 -22.07 -7.28
C ILE A 331 11.53 -21.22 -6.06
N ALA A 332 12.69 -21.51 -5.48
CA ALA A 332 13.26 -20.65 -4.44
C ALA A 332 13.62 -19.28 -5.03
N ASN A 333 13.71 -18.26 -4.18
CA ASN A 333 14.20 -16.95 -4.62
C ASN A 333 15.61 -17.06 -5.24
N SER A 334 15.97 -16.12 -6.11
CA SER A 334 17.36 -16.01 -6.58
C SER A 334 18.28 -15.65 -5.42
N ALA A 335 19.50 -16.18 -5.41
CA ALA A 335 20.54 -15.65 -4.53
C ALA A 335 21.08 -14.31 -5.09
N SER A 336 21.58 -13.46 -4.19
CA SER A 336 22.36 -12.29 -4.57
C SER A 336 23.65 -12.69 -5.29
N GLU A 337 23.95 -11.97 -6.38
CA GLU A 337 25.19 -12.05 -7.15
C GLU A 337 26.06 -10.78 -6.95
N VAL A 338 25.61 -9.86 -6.10
CA VAL A 338 26.35 -8.63 -5.72
C VAL A 338 27.50 -8.98 -4.80
N ALA A 339 28.71 -8.52 -5.13
CA ALA A 339 29.90 -8.78 -4.33
C ALA A 339 29.75 -8.25 -2.90
N GLY A 340 29.89 -9.14 -1.90
CA GLY A 340 29.78 -8.79 -0.48
C GLY A 340 28.38 -8.92 0.10
N VAL A 341 27.36 -9.19 -0.73
CA VAL A 341 25.97 -9.39 -0.31
C VAL A 341 25.56 -10.82 -0.60
N GLU A 342 25.36 -11.62 0.45
CA GLU A 342 25.13 -13.07 0.34
C GLU A 342 23.68 -13.44 0.70
N GLY A 343 23.19 -14.55 0.15
CA GLY A 343 21.88 -15.12 0.48
C GLY A 343 20.76 -14.80 -0.51
N ASP A 344 19.57 -15.35 -0.26
CA ASP A 344 18.35 -15.27 -1.09
C ASP A 344 17.13 -14.75 -0.30
N SER A 345 17.36 -14.16 0.86
CA SER A 345 16.34 -13.69 1.80
C SER A 345 16.78 -12.39 2.49
N ILE A 346 15.82 -11.68 3.07
CA ILE A 346 16.08 -10.44 3.80
C ILE A 346 16.37 -10.79 5.26
N THR A 347 17.61 -10.51 5.69
CA THR A 347 18.07 -10.56 7.08
C THR A 347 18.75 -9.24 7.45
N THR A 348 19.02 -9.00 8.74
CA THR A 348 19.77 -7.82 9.18
C THR A 348 21.14 -7.72 8.51
N GLU A 349 21.84 -8.85 8.36
CA GLU A 349 23.14 -8.92 7.70
C GLU A 349 23.03 -8.63 6.20
N PHE A 350 22.02 -9.18 5.53
CA PHE A 350 21.74 -8.87 4.12
C PHE A 350 21.50 -7.36 3.93
N CYS A 351 20.64 -6.75 4.75
CA CYS A 351 20.31 -5.33 4.64
C CYS A 351 21.54 -4.44 4.81
N SER A 352 22.34 -4.69 5.86
CA SER A 352 23.55 -3.91 6.13
C SER A 352 24.56 -4.02 4.99
N ALA A 353 24.79 -5.24 4.49
CA ALA A 353 25.71 -5.48 3.38
C ALA A 353 25.21 -4.89 2.06
N GLN A 354 23.90 -4.97 1.80
CA GLN A 354 23.26 -4.43 0.62
C GLN A 354 23.40 -2.91 0.56
N LYS A 355 23.07 -2.21 1.65
CA LYS A 355 23.21 -0.75 1.74
C LYS A 355 24.67 -0.31 1.57
N GLU A 356 25.61 -1.01 2.22
CA GLU A 356 27.04 -0.74 2.06
C GLU A 356 27.52 -0.95 0.61
N ALA A 357 27.12 -2.05 -0.04
CA ALA A 357 27.54 -2.39 -1.39
C ALA A 357 26.99 -1.43 -2.45
N PHE A 358 25.76 -0.94 -2.25
CA PHE A 358 25.11 0.02 -3.15
C PHE A 358 25.45 1.47 -2.84
N GLY A 359 26.04 1.75 -1.67
CA GLY A 359 26.32 3.11 -1.22
C GLY A 359 25.06 3.88 -0.82
N ASP A 360 23.96 3.18 -0.54
CA ASP A 360 22.71 3.73 -0.03
C ASP A 360 22.86 4.05 1.47
N GLU A 361 22.22 5.11 1.95
CA GLU A 361 22.19 5.38 3.40
C GLU A 361 21.36 4.30 4.11
N ASP A 362 21.88 3.71 5.19
CA ASP A 362 21.20 2.65 5.94
C ASP A 362 20.14 3.24 6.91
N ILE A 363 19.11 3.83 6.32
CA ILE A 363 17.95 4.40 7.01
C ILE A 363 17.11 3.29 7.65
N PHE A 364 17.08 2.11 7.03
CA PHE A 364 16.45 0.90 7.56
C PHE A 364 16.94 0.57 8.98
N SER A 365 18.26 0.50 9.18
CA SER A 365 18.84 0.28 10.51
C SER A 365 18.60 1.46 11.46
N GLN A 366 18.54 2.70 10.96
CA GLN A 366 18.27 3.89 11.78
C GLN A 366 16.87 3.86 12.40
N HIS A 367 15.87 3.32 11.68
CA HIS A 367 14.50 3.12 12.17
C HIS A 367 14.25 1.71 12.74
N GLY A 368 15.31 1.01 13.17
CA GLY A 368 15.20 -0.24 13.94
C GLY A 368 15.11 -1.54 13.13
N GLY A 369 15.18 -1.46 11.80
CA GLY A 369 15.31 -2.59 10.89
C GLY A 369 14.25 -3.68 11.07
N LEU A 370 14.65 -4.95 10.93
CA LEU A 370 13.74 -6.09 11.07
C LEU A 370 13.12 -6.22 12.47
N ALA A 371 13.78 -5.70 13.51
CA ALA A 371 13.20 -5.72 14.85
C ALA A 371 11.94 -4.82 14.89
N ALA A 372 12.04 -3.58 14.43
CA ALA A 372 10.92 -2.64 14.36
C ALA A 372 9.84 -3.12 13.37
N MET A 373 10.23 -3.64 12.21
CA MET A 373 9.28 -4.26 11.27
C MET A 373 8.51 -5.42 11.94
N GLY A 374 9.22 -6.25 12.70
CA GLY A 374 8.63 -7.33 13.48
C GLY A 374 7.58 -6.83 14.49
N GLU A 375 7.80 -5.69 15.14
CA GLU A 375 6.83 -5.10 16.05
C GLU A 375 5.54 -4.66 15.32
N GLY A 376 5.66 -4.09 14.11
CA GLY A 376 4.51 -3.79 13.24
C GLY A 376 3.71 -5.05 12.84
N LEU A 377 4.41 -6.11 12.42
CA LEU A 377 3.79 -7.40 12.08
C LEU A 377 3.10 -8.08 13.28
N ASP A 378 3.58 -7.82 14.51
CA ASP A 378 2.98 -8.35 15.75
C ASP A 378 1.73 -7.57 16.16
N GLN A 379 1.74 -6.24 16.02
CA GLN A 379 0.58 -5.38 16.25
C GLN A 379 -0.59 -5.82 15.35
N GLY A 380 -0.28 -6.12 14.10
CA GLY A 380 -1.19 -6.60 13.08
C GLY A 380 -1.44 -5.52 12.03
N MET A 381 -1.48 -5.94 10.77
CA MET A 381 -1.48 -5.06 9.61
C MET A 381 -2.67 -5.33 8.69
N VAL A 382 -3.08 -4.30 7.95
CA VAL A 382 -4.14 -4.35 6.94
C VAL A 382 -3.53 -4.72 5.59
N LEU A 383 -4.16 -5.66 4.88
CA LEU A 383 -3.76 -6.03 3.51
C LEU A 383 -4.25 -4.97 2.52
N VAL A 384 -3.33 -4.50 1.68
CA VAL A 384 -3.56 -3.56 0.58
C VAL A 384 -3.28 -4.24 -0.76
N MET A 385 -4.12 -3.95 -1.76
CA MET A 385 -3.97 -4.35 -3.15
C MET A 385 -4.19 -3.12 -4.04
N SER A 386 -3.21 -2.75 -4.85
CA SER A 386 -3.26 -1.52 -5.64
C SER A 386 -2.69 -1.70 -7.06
N LEU A 387 -3.01 -0.74 -7.92
CA LEU A 387 -2.40 -0.59 -9.24
C LEU A 387 -2.20 0.90 -9.51
N TRP A 388 -0.97 1.29 -9.80
CA TRP A 388 -0.59 2.70 -9.94
C TRP A 388 0.59 2.89 -10.90
N ASP A 389 0.73 4.11 -11.40
CA ASP A 389 1.92 4.68 -12.03
C ASP A 389 2.54 5.76 -11.14
N ASP A 390 3.81 6.06 -11.36
CA ASP A 390 4.61 6.85 -10.42
C ASP A 390 4.88 8.27 -10.93
N HIS A 391 4.19 9.24 -10.34
CA HIS A 391 4.35 10.66 -10.62
C HIS A 391 5.63 11.28 -10.04
N TYR A 392 6.41 10.56 -9.22
CA TYR A 392 7.65 11.07 -8.65
C TYR A 392 8.88 10.60 -9.43
N ALA A 393 9.01 9.29 -9.66
CA ALA A 393 10.21 8.68 -10.24
C ALA A 393 9.93 7.77 -11.45
N ASN A 394 8.73 7.83 -12.04
CA ASN A 394 8.35 7.08 -13.24
C ASN A 394 8.55 5.55 -13.11
N MET A 395 8.52 5.01 -11.89
CA MET A 395 8.74 3.60 -11.58
C MET A 395 10.17 3.08 -11.85
N LEU A 396 11.11 3.99 -12.16
CA LEU A 396 12.48 3.62 -12.54
C LEU A 396 13.24 2.96 -11.38
N TRP A 397 12.86 3.25 -10.14
CA TRP A 397 13.40 2.59 -8.95
C TRP A 397 13.04 1.09 -8.87
N LEU A 398 12.01 0.65 -9.59
CA LEU A 398 11.57 -0.75 -9.66
C LEU A 398 12.09 -1.45 -10.92
N ASP A 399 11.93 -0.82 -12.09
CA ASP A 399 12.08 -1.51 -13.39
C ASP A 399 13.11 -0.88 -14.35
N GLY A 400 13.69 0.25 -13.96
CA GLY A 400 14.60 1.02 -14.79
C GLY A 400 15.93 0.33 -15.04
N GLU A 401 16.45 0.52 -16.25
CA GLU A 401 17.82 0.13 -16.63
C GLU A 401 18.87 0.81 -15.75
N VAL A 402 18.54 1.99 -15.19
CA VAL A 402 19.34 2.75 -14.23
C VAL A 402 18.42 3.63 -13.36
N TYR A 403 18.61 3.61 -12.05
CA TYR A 403 18.09 4.61 -11.11
C TYR A 403 19.05 4.85 -9.94
N PRO A 404 19.42 6.11 -9.61
CA PRO A 404 18.96 7.36 -10.24
C PRO A 404 19.48 7.53 -11.68
N THR A 405 18.79 8.31 -12.51
CA THR A 405 19.02 8.35 -13.98
C THR A 405 20.38 8.92 -14.40
N ASP A 406 21.13 9.50 -13.48
CA ASP A 406 22.47 10.05 -13.67
C ASP A 406 23.61 9.13 -13.16
N ALA A 407 23.28 7.98 -12.56
CA ALA A 407 24.24 6.96 -12.18
C ALA A 407 24.80 6.18 -13.40
N ASP A 408 25.91 5.46 -13.22
CA ASP A 408 26.38 4.50 -14.22
C ASP A 408 25.62 3.19 -14.06
N ALA A 409 25.17 2.57 -15.16
CA ALA A 409 24.46 1.29 -15.11
C ALA A 409 25.30 0.15 -14.49
N SER A 410 26.63 0.30 -14.48
CA SER A 410 27.55 -0.64 -13.85
C SER A 410 27.77 -0.41 -12.35
N ASP A 411 27.24 0.69 -11.78
CA ASP A 411 27.24 0.91 -10.34
C ASP A 411 26.33 -0.13 -9.67
N PRO A 412 26.82 -0.86 -8.65
CA PRO A 412 25.99 -1.82 -7.93
C PRO A 412 24.69 -1.20 -7.41
N GLY A 413 23.56 -1.83 -7.72
CA GLY A 413 22.23 -1.38 -7.27
C GLY A 413 21.56 -0.31 -8.14
N ALA A 414 22.23 0.21 -9.19
CA ALA A 414 21.65 1.20 -10.09
C ALA A 414 20.62 0.57 -11.04
N ALA A 415 20.95 -0.54 -11.69
CA ALA A 415 20.03 -1.24 -12.59
C ALA A 415 19.02 -2.11 -11.80
N ARG A 416 17.72 -1.91 -12.06
CA ARG A 416 16.63 -2.64 -11.37
C ARG A 416 15.72 -3.41 -12.32
N GLY A 417 15.87 -3.21 -13.63
CA GLY A 417 15.18 -3.93 -14.68
C GLY A 417 15.68 -3.53 -16.06
N THR A 418 14.87 -3.77 -17.08
CA THR A 418 15.24 -3.52 -18.49
C THR A 418 14.52 -2.32 -19.11
N CYS A 419 13.80 -1.54 -18.32
CA CYS A 419 12.99 -0.44 -18.83
C CYS A 419 13.86 0.79 -19.08
N ALA A 420 13.68 1.44 -20.23
CA ALA A 420 14.49 2.61 -20.58
C ALA A 420 14.30 3.73 -19.55
N THR A 421 15.34 4.50 -19.26
CA THR A 421 15.25 5.69 -18.36
C THR A 421 14.21 6.74 -18.79
N THR A 422 13.68 6.64 -20.01
CA THR A 422 12.61 7.49 -20.54
C THR A 422 11.21 6.90 -20.44
N SER A 423 11.05 5.66 -19.96
CA SER A 423 9.74 5.04 -19.77
C SER A 423 9.03 5.56 -18.52
N GLY A 424 7.79 5.10 -18.31
CA GLY A 424 7.08 5.26 -17.03
C GLY A 424 6.51 6.64 -16.73
N LYS A 425 6.65 7.60 -17.64
CA LYS A 425 5.99 8.90 -17.52
C LYS A 425 4.47 8.69 -17.46
N PRO A 426 3.76 9.21 -16.44
CA PRO A 426 2.32 8.98 -16.26
C PRO A 426 1.50 9.22 -17.52
N ASP A 427 1.63 10.40 -18.15
CA ASP A 427 0.93 10.73 -19.41
C ASP A 427 1.14 9.68 -20.53
N ASP A 428 2.35 9.13 -20.65
CA ASP A 428 2.67 8.13 -21.66
C ASP A 428 2.07 6.76 -21.28
N VAL A 429 2.14 6.37 -20.01
CA VAL A 429 1.64 5.07 -19.53
C VAL A 429 0.10 5.04 -19.52
N GLU A 430 -0.55 6.09 -19.02
CA GLU A 430 -2.01 6.28 -19.06
C GLU A 430 -2.55 6.15 -20.50
N ALA A 431 -1.88 6.81 -21.45
CA ALA A 431 -2.32 6.83 -22.85
C ALA A 431 -2.06 5.50 -23.59
N ASN A 432 -0.89 4.89 -23.37
CA ASN A 432 -0.45 3.73 -24.17
C ASN A 432 -0.83 2.39 -23.53
N SER A 433 -1.05 2.37 -22.21
CA SER A 433 -1.25 1.16 -21.41
C SER A 433 -2.51 1.22 -20.56
N GLY A 434 -3.47 2.12 -20.88
CA GLY A 434 -4.69 2.29 -20.08
C GLY A 434 -5.53 1.01 -19.90
N SER A 435 -5.42 0.04 -20.81
CA SER A 435 -6.11 -1.27 -20.68
C SER A 435 -5.37 -2.29 -19.81
N ALA A 436 -4.18 -1.95 -19.27
CA ALA A 436 -3.42 -2.80 -18.38
C ALA A 436 -4.24 -3.15 -17.14
N LYS A 437 -3.99 -4.32 -16.59
CA LYS A 437 -4.65 -4.80 -15.37
C LYS A 437 -3.78 -5.76 -14.61
N VAL A 438 -4.05 -5.86 -13.31
CA VAL A 438 -3.48 -6.88 -12.42
C VAL A 438 -4.59 -7.71 -11.82
N THR A 439 -4.34 -9.00 -11.59
CA THR A 439 -5.26 -9.85 -10.85
C THR A 439 -4.56 -10.52 -9.68
N TYR A 440 -5.04 -10.24 -8.47
CA TYR A 440 -4.65 -10.93 -7.24
C TYR A 440 -5.69 -12.00 -6.93
N SER A 441 -5.26 -13.21 -6.62
CA SER A 441 -6.19 -14.29 -6.32
C SER A 441 -5.64 -15.30 -5.33
N ASN A 442 -6.50 -16.20 -4.86
CA ASN A 442 -6.08 -17.39 -4.11
C ASN A 442 -5.23 -17.06 -2.87
N ILE A 443 -5.59 -15.99 -2.15
CA ILE A 443 -4.90 -15.58 -0.93
C ILE A 443 -5.02 -16.68 0.14
N LYS A 444 -3.90 -17.02 0.76
CA LYS A 444 -3.77 -18.02 1.82
C LYS A 444 -2.83 -17.53 2.90
N VAL A 445 -3.20 -17.77 4.16
CA VAL A 445 -2.36 -17.44 5.32
C VAL A 445 -2.34 -18.61 6.31
N GLY A 446 -1.17 -18.96 6.85
CA GLY A 446 -1.06 -19.98 7.88
C GLY A 446 0.38 -20.19 8.36
N PRO A 447 0.64 -21.24 9.16
CA PRO A 447 1.99 -21.59 9.57
C PRO A 447 2.93 -21.78 8.38
N ILE A 448 4.22 -21.53 8.56
CA ILE A 448 5.25 -21.70 7.53
C ILE A 448 5.16 -23.08 6.87
N GLY A 449 5.07 -23.12 5.53
CA GLY A 449 4.95 -24.34 4.74
C GLY A 449 3.52 -24.92 4.67
N SER A 450 2.50 -24.17 5.08
CA SER A 450 1.11 -24.63 5.07
C SER A 450 0.30 -24.22 3.84
N THR A 451 0.75 -23.22 3.08
CA THR A 451 -0.07 -22.62 2.01
C THR A 451 0.22 -23.20 0.63
N TYR A 452 1.31 -23.96 0.48
CA TYR A 452 1.73 -24.60 -0.76
C TYR A 452 2.16 -26.07 -0.53
N SER A 453 2.29 -26.84 -1.62
CA SER A 453 2.78 -28.23 -1.59
C SER A 453 4.17 -28.28 -2.21
N SER A 454 5.06 -29.09 -1.62
CA SER A 454 6.43 -29.33 -2.09
C SER A 454 6.53 -30.46 -3.11
#